data_AF-A0A4Y9L727-F1
#
_entry.id   AF-A0A4Y9L727-F1
#
_cell.length_a   1.000
_cell.length_b   1.000
_cell.length_c   1.000
_cell.angle_alpha   90.00
_cell.angle_beta   90.00
_cell.angle_gamma   90.00
#
_symmetry.space_group_name_H-M   'P 1'
#
loop_
_entity.id
_entity.type
_entity.pdbx_description
1 polymer ?
#
loop_
_entity_poly.entity_id
_entity_poly.type
_entity_poly.pdbx_seq_one_letter_code
_entity_poly.pdbx_strand_id
1 'polypeptide(L)' 'MAGKVGYEKDVKPLFSSSQRECMLDRFDLWNYEQTKSKADKIIQRLKNGSMPADDTAPWPPERIAIIEGWKTDGLLP' A
#
# COMPACT_ATOMS: atom_id res chain seq x y z
N MET A 1 -13.27 19.11 1.89
CA MET A 1 -13.35 17.96 0.98
C MET A 1 -11.94 17.40 0.86
N ALA A 2 -11.63 16.30 1.56
CA ALA A 2 -10.32 15.67 1.39
C ALA A 2 -10.22 15.23 -0.08
N GLY A 3 -9.19 15.70 -0.78
CA GLY A 3 -8.97 15.34 -2.18
C GLY A 3 -8.88 13.82 -2.32
N LYS A 4 -9.39 13.29 -3.43
CA LYS A 4 -9.38 11.84 -3.70
C LYS A 4 -7.97 11.27 -3.57
N VAL A 5 -7.82 10.12 -2.93
CA VAL A 5 -6.54 9.45 -2.74
C VAL A 5 -6.12 8.79 -4.06
N GLY A 6 -4.89 9.05 -4.49
CA GLY A 6 -4.31 8.54 -5.74
C GLY A 6 -3.06 7.69 -5.49
N TYR A 7 -2.77 6.75 -6.39
CA TYR A 7 -1.69 5.80 -6.19
C TYR A 7 -0.32 6.50 -6.17
N GLU A 8 -0.01 7.31 -7.18
CA GLU A 8 1.31 7.92 -7.32
C GLU A 8 1.66 8.88 -6.19
N LYS A 9 0.70 9.67 -5.73
CA LYS A 9 0.90 10.71 -4.72
C LYS A 9 0.73 10.24 -3.28
N ASP A 10 -0.18 9.29 -3.03
CA ASP A 10 -0.58 8.94 -1.67
C ASP A 10 -0.23 7.51 -1.28
N VAL A 11 -0.18 6.56 -2.22
CA VAL A 11 0.06 5.12 -1.91
C VAL A 11 1.50 4.70 -2.16
N LYS A 12 2.05 5.02 -3.34
CA LYS A 12 3.42 4.65 -3.73
C LYS A 12 4.47 5.18 -2.74
N PRO A 13 4.41 6.45 -2.26
CA PRO A 13 5.39 6.96 -1.30
C PRO A 13 5.29 6.31 0.09
N LEU A 14 4.18 5.61 0.39
CA LEU A 14 4.08 4.83 1.61
C LEU A 14 4.95 3.58 1.55
N PHE A 15 5.39 3.09 0.40
CA PHE A 15 6.29 1.94 0.37
C PHE A 15 7.73 2.41 0.23
N SER A 16 8.58 2.05 1.20
CA SER A 16 10.02 2.31 1.12
C SER A 16 10.66 1.42 0.04
N SER A 17 11.87 1.79 -0.40
CA SER A 17 12.65 0.95 -1.33
C SER A 17 12.93 -0.43 -0.74
N SER A 18 13.25 -0.52 0.55
CA SER A 18 13.46 -1.79 1.28
C SER A 18 12.22 -2.68 1.22
N GLN A 19 11.03 -2.11 1.50
CA GLN A 19 9.77 -2.85 1.45
C GLN A 19 9.44 -3.37 0.06
N ARG A 20 9.72 -2.55 -0.96
CA ARG A 20 9.61 -2.96 -2.36
C ARG A 20 10.55 -4.12 -2.65
N GLU A 21 11.82 -4.00 -2.31
CA GLU A 21 12.85 -5.03 -2.55
C GLU A 21 12.47 -6.38 -1.93
N CYS A 22 11.99 -6.40 -0.67
CA CYS A 22 11.50 -7.62 -0.02
C CYS A 22 10.28 -8.26 -0.72
N MET A 23 9.56 -7.51 -1.55
CA MET A 23 8.34 -7.95 -2.22
C MET A 23 8.55 -8.29 -3.70
N LEU A 24 9.69 -7.94 -4.31
CA LEU A 24 9.93 -8.13 -5.75
C LEU A 24 9.77 -9.59 -6.21
N ASP A 25 10.03 -10.57 -5.35
CA ASP A 25 9.80 -12.00 -5.64
C ASP A 25 8.31 -12.38 -5.75
N ARG A 26 7.41 -11.51 -5.28
CA ARG A 26 5.95 -11.70 -5.29
C ARG A 26 5.28 -10.78 -6.31
N PHE A 27 5.54 -9.48 -6.21
CA PHE A 27 5.06 -8.41 -7.08
C PHE A 27 5.71 -7.08 -6.72
N ASP A 28 5.72 -6.12 -7.64
CA ASP A 28 6.31 -4.80 -7.40
C ASP A 28 5.30 -3.84 -6.74
N LEU A 29 5.58 -3.43 -5.48
CA LEU A 29 4.79 -2.45 -4.73
C LEU A 29 4.76 -1.05 -5.38
N TRP A 30 5.71 -0.76 -6.27
CA TRP A 30 5.77 0.48 -7.06
C TRP A 30 5.20 0.34 -8.47
N ASN A 31 4.67 -0.82 -8.84
CA ASN A 31 3.88 -0.99 -10.06
C ASN A 31 2.38 -0.84 -9.77
N TYR A 32 1.76 0.18 -10.36
CA TYR A 32 0.34 0.50 -10.13
C TYR A 32 -0.59 -0.70 -10.40
N GLU A 33 -0.47 -1.35 -11.56
CA GLU A 33 -1.34 -2.46 -11.93
C GLU A 33 -1.19 -3.65 -10.97
N GLN A 34 0.03 -3.97 -10.58
CA GLN A 34 0.29 -5.04 -9.62
C GLN A 34 -0.26 -4.69 -8.23
N THR A 35 0.04 -3.49 -7.71
CA THR A 35 -0.48 -3.02 -6.41
C THR A 35 -2.00 -2.93 -6.39
N LYS A 36 -2.61 -2.42 -7.47
CA LYS A 36 -4.07 -2.38 -7.67
C LYS A 36 -4.69 -3.77 -7.64
N SER A 37 -4.13 -4.71 -8.39
CA SER A 37 -4.63 -6.10 -8.43
C SER A 37 -4.53 -6.82 -7.08
N LYS A 38 -3.66 -6.35 -6.17
CA LYS A 38 -3.42 -6.94 -4.85
C LYS A 38 -3.90 -6.07 -3.69
N ALA A 39 -4.58 -4.94 -3.94
CA ALA A 39 -4.92 -3.93 -2.94
C ALA A 39 -5.61 -4.56 -1.71
N ASP A 40 -6.58 -5.45 -1.92
CA ASP A 40 -7.27 -6.16 -0.83
C ASP A 40 -6.35 -7.00 0.04
N LYS A 41 -5.43 -7.74 -0.59
CA LYS A 41 -4.47 -8.59 0.12
C LYS A 41 -3.45 -7.77 0.89
N ILE A 42 -3.03 -6.63 0.32
CA ILE A 42 -2.12 -5.68 0.97
C ILE A 42 -2.80 -5.10 2.21
N ILE A 43 -4.03 -4.59 2.09
CA ILE A 43 -4.80 -4.05 3.22
C ILE A 43 -4.97 -5.11 4.31
N GLN A 44 -5.35 -6.34 3.95
CA GLN A 44 -5.50 -7.44 4.92
C GLN A 44 -4.20 -7.73 5.69
N ARG A 45 -3.05 -7.73 4.99
CA ARG A 45 -1.74 -7.99 5.61
C ARG A 45 -1.21 -6.82 6.43
N LEU A 46 -1.53 -5.60 6.03
CA LEU A 46 -1.22 -4.43 6.86
C LEU A 46 -2.02 -4.46 8.16
N LYS A 47 -3.32 -4.79 8.09
CA LYS A 47 -4.19 -4.87 9.27
C LYS A 47 -3.83 -6.00 10.23
N ASN A 48 -3.35 -7.12 9.73
CA ASN A 48 -2.92 -8.24 10.58
C ASN A 48 -1.47 -8.11 11.09
N GLY A 49 -0.77 -7.03 10.74
CA GLY A 49 0.60 -6.76 11.17
C GLY A 49 1.68 -7.60 10.50
N SER A 50 1.35 -8.44 9.52
CA SER A 50 2.33 -9.24 8.76
C SER A 50 3.01 -8.47 7.64
N MET A 51 2.54 -7.25 7.35
CA MET A 51 3.20 -6.27 6.49
C MET A 51 3.37 -4.94 7.23
N PRO A 52 4.40 -4.16 6.89
CA PRO A 52 5.42 -4.40 5.85
C PRO A 52 6.38 -5.56 6.15
N ALA A 53 7.17 -5.95 5.15
CA ALA A 53 8.12 -7.07 5.25
C ALA A 53 9.45 -6.70 5.94
N ASP A 54 9.64 -5.42 6.30
CA ASP A 54 10.83 -4.91 6.99
C ASP A 54 10.56 -4.70 8.49
N ASP A 55 11.55 -4.15 9.19
CA ASP A 55 11.52 -3.85 10.63
C ASP A 55 10.60 -2.68 11.01
N THR A 56 9.89 -2.09 10.06
CA THR A 56 8.91 -1.01 10.30
C THR A 56 7.49 -1.52 10.54
N ALA A 57 7.30 -2.84 10.61
CA ALA A 57 6.04 -3.45 11.00
C ALA A 57 5.81 -3.42 12.53
N PRO A 58 4.55 -3.26 12.98
CA PRO A 58 3.36 -2.97 12.19
C PRO A 58 3.24 -1.48 11.85
N TRP A 59 2.65 -1.17 10.69
CA TRP A 59 2.32 0.22 10.34
C TRP A 59 1.22 0.79 11.24
N PRO A 60 1.23 2.12 11.48
CA PRO A 60 0.18 2.74 12.27
C PRO A 60 -1.14 2.85 11.46
N PRO A 61 -2.31 2.84 12.13
CA PRO A 61 -3.61 2.76 11.47
C PRO A 61 -3.88 3.87 10.46
N GLU A 62 -3.38 5.09 10.70
CA GLU A 62 -3.52 6.24 9.80
C GLU A 62 -2.88 5.99 8.43
N ARG A 63 -1.76 5.26 8.38
CA ARG A 63 -1.08 4.92 7.12
C ARG A 63 -1.86 3.86 6.35
N ILE A 64 -2.46 2.90 7.07
CA ILE A 64 -3.32 1.88 6.50
C ILE A 64 -4.58 2.52 5.91
N ALA A 65 -5.16 3.51 6.62
CA ALA A 65 -6.36 4.22 6.21
C ALA A 65 -6.19 4.95 4.86
N ILE A 66 -4.97 5.38 4.50
CA ILE A 66 -4.69 5.98 3.17
C ILE A 66 -4.92 4.94 2.07
N ILE A 67 -4.42 3.72 2.23
CA ILE A 67 -4.58 2.64 1.22
C ILE A 67 -6.05 2.20 1.14
N GLU A 68 -6.76 2.18 2.27
CA GLU A 68 -8.21 1.94 2.28
C GLU A 68 -9.00 3.05 1.59
N GLY A 69 -8.59 4.31 1.81
CA GLY A 69 -9.14 5.48 1.13
C GLY A 69 -8.93 5.40 -0.38
N TRP A 70 -7.72 5.04 -0.82
CA TRP A 70 -7.41 4.80 -2.24
C TRP A 70 -8.32 3.75 -2.87
N LYS A 71 -8.56 2.64 -2.17
CA LYS A 71 -9.51 1.62 -2.63
C LYS A 71 -10.94 2.19 -2.73
N THR A 72 -11.37 2.94 -1.73
CA THR A 72 -12.70 3.58 -1.70
C THR A 72 -12.88 4.60 -2.82
N ASP A 73 -11.80 5.30 -3.20
CA ASP A 73 -11.78 6.28 -4.27
C ASP A 73 -11.76 5.68 -5.68
N GLY A 74 -11.75 4.34 -5.79
CA GLY A 74 -11.80 3.62 -7.07
C GLY A 74 -10.42 3.23 -7.60
N LEU A 75 -9.40 3.17 -6.74
CA LEU A 75 -8.03 2.79 -7.09
C LEU A 75 -7.43 3.71 -8.16
N LEU A 76 -7.51 5.02 -7.93
CA LEU A 76 -7.04 6.04 -8.87
C LEU A 76 -5.53 5.95 -9.09
N PRO A 77 -5.02 6.19 -10.30
CA PRO A 77 -3.58 6.26 -10.53
C PRO A 77 -2.90 7.38 -9.70
#